data_AF-L1ME09-F1
#
_entry.id   AF-L1ME09-F1
#
_cell.length_a   1.000
_cell.length_b   1.000
_cell.length_c   1.000
_cell.angle_alpha   90.00
_cell.angle_beta   90.00
_cell.angle_gamma   90.00
#
_symmetry.space_group_name_H-M   'P 1'
#
loop_
_entity.id
_entity.type
_entity.pdbx_description
1 polymer ?
#
loop_
_entity_poly.entity_id
_entity_poly.type
_entity_poly.pdbx_seq_one_letter_code
_entity_poly.pdbx_strand_id
1 'polypeptide(L)'
;QLATYAAWQLRQHQQGQLPSTFSTVPTGEGSSEYGAGLEYAKATSSIDGSEVEIVSHNGAIWGYTTYLGFNQTTGKGFVVLFNSQGLRRQLNMNMNIKGEAFIAEALGTESHKDLPPSIAFGDITLWVQVALIVILLIAIALTLRTWVRRPAPSRTQRRTIITIASALILGLGTTAAIMIGVPAAIGGMTWKELLISTPDLTLNFWALAAETTILALIITARQLAWRRKTAAASG
;
A
#
# COMPACT_ATOMS: atom_id res chain seq x y z
N GLN A 1 -6.31 17.98 7.07
CA GLN A 1 -4.96 18.56 7.23
C GLN A 1 -4.83 19.86 6.44
N LEU A 2 -5.00 19.88 5.12
CA LEU A 2 -4.97 21.12 4.31
C LEU A 2 -5.88 22.24 4.84
N ALA A 3 -7.16 21.95 5.14
CA ALA A 3 -8.08 22.94 5.68
C ALA A 3 -7.65 23.47 7.07
N THR A 4 -7.10 22.61 7.92
CA THR A 4 -6.56 22.96 9.24
C THR A 4 -5.33 23.84 9.12
N TYR A 5 -4.44 23.50 8.19
CA TYR A 5 -3.25 24.26 7.85
C TYR A 5 -3.60 25.64 7.27
N ALA A 6 -4.51 25.70 6.30
CA ALA A 6 -5.01 26.95 5.73
C ALA A 6 -5.67 27.84 6.79
N ALA A 7 -6.45 27.26 7.71
CA ALA A 7 -7.03 27.99 8.82
C ALA A 7 -5.97 28.50 9.82
N TRP A 8 -4.90 27.73 10.06
CA TRP A 8 -3.78 28.19 10.88
C TRP A 8 -3.01 29.32 10.20
N GLN A 9 -2.67 29.18 8.91
CA GLN A 9 -2.03 30.21 8.10
C GLN A 9 -2.84 31.51 8.07
N LEU A 10 -4.16 31.43 7.87
CA LEU A 10 -5.04 32.59 7.89
C LEU A 10 -4.98 33.33 9.23
N ARG A 11 -4.90 32.61 10.35
CA ARG A 11 -4.73 33.21 11.69
C ARG A 11 -3.37 33.88 11.84
N GLN A 12 -2.29 33.29 11.30
CA GLN A 12 -0.96 33.92 11.32
C GLN A 12 -0.97 35.22 10.50
N HIS A 13 -1.59 35.20 9.31
CA HIS A 13 -1.74 36.38 8.46
C HIS A 13 -2.53 37.50 9.15
N GLN A 14 -3.62 37.16 9.85
CA GLN A 14 -4.40 38.11 10.66
C GLN A 14 -3.57 38.76 11.80
N GLN A 15 -2.51 38.09 12.25
CA GLN A 15 -1.58 38.59 13.27
C GLN A 15 -0.36 39.30 12.66
N GLY A 16 -0.37 39.56 11.34
CA GLY A 16 0.73 40.21 10.62
C GLY A 16 1.95 39.32 10.37
N GLN A 17 1.84 38.01 10.63
CA GLN A 17 2.91 37.05 10.37
C GLN A 17 2.70 36.43 8.98
N LEU A 18 3.62 36.71 8.05
CA LEU A 18 3.58 36.16 6.70
C LEU A 18 4.39 34.86 6.62
N PRO A 19 4.01 33.89 5.77
CA PRO A 19 4.78 32.65 5.58
C PRO A 19 6.27 32.90 5.30
N SER A 20 6.58 33.97 4.56
CA SER A 20 7.94 34.42 4.21
C SER A 20 8.76 34.97 5.39
N THR A 21 8.14 35.17 6.56
CA THR A 21 8.84 35.65 7.77
C THR A 21 9.33 34.51 8.68
N PHE A 22 8.93 33.27 8.39
CA PHE A 22 9.41 32.09 9.10
C PHE A 22 10.73 31.60 8.50
N SER A 23 11.63 31.13 9.34
CA SER A 23 12.84 30.45 8.87
C SER A 23 12.48 29.20 8.07
N THR A 24 13.11 29.05 6.91
CA THR A 24 13.08 27.84 6.10
C THR A 24 14.27 26.94 6.44
N VAL A 25 14.14 25.65 6.12
CA VAL A 25 15.22 24.67 6.24
C VAL A 25 15.41 23.94 4.92
N PRO A 26 16.65 23.65 4.48
CA PRO A 26 16.88 22.86 3.28
C PRO A 26 16.24 21.47 3.39
N THR A 27 15.58 21.02 2.32
CA THR A 27 14.95 19.69 2.26
C THR A 27 15.93 18.58 1.90
N GLY A 28 17.11 18.94 1.36
CA GLY A 28 18.07 17.99 0.80
C GLY A 28 17.76 17.55 -0.65
N GLU A 29 16.63 17.97 -1.20
CA GLU A 29 16.24 17.74 -2.58
C GLU A 29 16.50 19.00 -3.43
N GLY A 30 17.66 19.01 -4.11
CA GLY A 30 18.05 20.14 -4.96
C GLY A 30 18.18 21.46 -4.19
N SER A 31 17.53 22.51 -4.69
CA SER A 31 17.49 23.85 -4.10
C SER A 31 16.22 24.13 -3.31
N SER A 32 15.45 23.10 -2.94
CA SER A 32 14.17 23.26 -2.23
C SER A 32 14.36 23.48 -0.73
N GLU A 33 13.61 24.42 -0.17
CA GLU A 33 13.53 24.71 1.26
C GLU A 33 12.11 24.54 1.80
N TYR A 34 11.98 24.25 3.10
CA TYR A 34 10.67 24.05 3.75
C TYR A 34 10.53 24.96 4.96
N GLY A 35 9.43 25.70 5.05
CA GLY A 35 9.17 26.64 6.15
C GLY A 35 7.71 27.01 6.27
N ALA A 36 7.23 27.22 7.50
CA ALA A 36 5.82 27.52 7.80
C ALA A 36 4.82 26.54 7.17
N GLY A 37 5.21 25.29 6.89
CA GLY A 37 4.39 24.30 6.21
C GLY A 37 4.27 24.48 4.70
N LEU A 38 5.12 25.26 4.05
CA LEU A 38 5.22 25.38 2.60
C LEU A 38 6.62 24.92 2.16
N GLU A 39 6.66 24.35 0.96
CA GLU A 39 7.88 24.08 0.22
C GLU A 39 8.14 25.23 -0.75
N TYR A 40 9.39 25.68 -0.83
CA TYR A 40 9.87 26.74 -1.71
C TYR A 40 10.92 26.12 -2.62
N ALA A 41 10.58 25.96 -3.90
CA ALA A 41 11.42 25.31 -4.89
C ALA A 41 11.75 26.26 -6.03
N LYS A 42 13.00 26.26 -6.48
CA LYS A 42 13.39 26.98 -7.69
C LYS A 42 13.02 26.16 -8.92
N ALA A 43 12.46 26.82 -9.92
CA ALA A 43 12.12 26.22 -11.20
C ALA A 43 12.52 27.14 -12.35
N THR A 44 12.56 26.60 -13.56
CA THR A 44 12.82 27.38 -14.77
C THR A 44 11.48 27.81 -15.38
N SER A 45 11.34 29.10 -15.69
CA SER A 45 10.20 29.66 -16.44
C SER A 45 10.15 29.08 -17.85
N SER A 46 8.99 28.59 -18.28
CA SER A 46 8.81 28.08 -19.65
C SER A 46 8.63 29.18 -20.70
N ILE A 47 8.60 30.45 -20.29
CA ILE A 47 8.41 31.60 -21.19
C ILE A 47 9.75 32.16 -21.66
N ASP A 48 10.68 32.34 -20.72
CA ASP A 48 11.92 33.10 -20.92
C ASP A 48 13.16 32.43 -20.33
N GLY A 49 13.03 31.24 -19.74
CA GLY A 49 14.14 30.49 -19.14
C GLY A 49 14.68 31.10 -17.84
N SER A 50 14.00 32.11 -17.28
CA SER A 50 14.39 32.72 -16.00
C SER A 50 14.15 31.79 -14.82
N GLU A 51 14.92 31.95 -13.75
CA GLU A 51 14.66 31.26 -12.48
C GLU A 51 13.43 31.88 -11.81
N VAL A 52 12.47 31.03 -11.42
CA VAL A 52 11.24 31.40 -10.72
C VAL A 52 11.11 30.58 -9.44
N GLU A 53 10.42 31.14 -8.45
CA GLU A 53 10.13 30.45 -7.19
C GLU A 53 8.71 29.89 -7.20
N ILE A 54 8.60 28.58 -6.96
CA ILE A 54 7.35 27.87 -6.76
C ILE A 54 7.17 27.59 -5.29
N VAL A 55 6.06 28.09 -4.73
CA VAL A 55 5.65 27.79 -3.37
C VAL A 55 4.54 26.77 -3.41
N SER A 56 4.73 25.63 -2.74
CA SER A 56 3.76 24.54 -2.78
C SER A 56 3.49 23.90 -1.42
N HIS A 57 2.35 23.23 -1.34
CA HIS A 57 2.01 22.34 -0.25
C HIS A 57 1.40 21.05 -0.80
N ASN A 58 1.98 19.94 -0.38
CA ASN A 58 1.58 18.61 -0.79
C ASN A 58 0.89 17.90 0.37
N GLY A 59 -0.26 17.31 0.09
CA GLY A 59 -0.98 16.48 1.05
C GLY A 59 -1.24 15.12 0.44
N ALA A 60 -0.81 14.07 1.12
CA ALA A 60 -1.14 12.71 0.75
C ALA A 60 -1.74 12.01 1.97
N ILE A 61 -3.00 11.64 1.86
CA ILE A 61 -3.63 10.69 2.77
C ILE A 61 -4.11 9.49 1.97
N TRP A 62 -4.50 8.44 2.68
CA TRP A 62 -5.09 7.27 2.06
C TRP A 62 -6.32 7.63 1.22
N GLY A 63 -6.29 7.34 -0.08
CA GLY A 63 -7.40 7.60 -0.99
C GLY A 63 -7.44 8.99 -1.62
N TYR A 64 -6.65 9.95 -1.13
CA TYR A 64 -6.67 11.34 -1.60
C TYR A 64 -5.28 11.96 -1.62
N THR A 65 -4.98 12.60 -2.74
CA THR A 65 -3.78 13.43 -2.88
C THR A 65 -4.20 14.84 -3.28
N THR A 66 -3.55 15.81 -2.66
CA THR A 66 -3.75 17.23 -2.89
C THR A 66 -2.41 17.89 -3.18
N TYR A 67 -2.40 18.77 -4.17
CA TYR A 67 -1.29 19.67 -4.46
C TYR A 67 -1.83 21.09 -4.56
N LEU A 68 -1.17 22.01 -3.86
CA LEU A 68 -1.36 23.44 -3.98
C LEU A 68 -0.01 24.02 -4.41
N GLY A 69 0.03 24.79 -5.48
CA GLY A 69 1.25 25.45 -5.96
C GLY A 69 0.97 26.88 -6.39
N PHE A 70 1.95 27.75 -6.20
CA PHE A 70 1.90 29.14 -6.59
C PHE A 70 3.24 29.59 -7.13
N ASN A 71 3.25 30.13 -8.35
CA ASN A 71 4.40 30.80 -8.93
C ASN A 71 4.37 32.27 -8.51
N GLN A 72 5.27 32.66 -7.60
CA GLN A 72 5.31 34.01 -7.07
C GLN A 72 5.64 35.05 -8.14
N THR A 73 6.48 34.70 -9.10
CA THR A 73 6.95 35.60 -10.16
C THR A 73 5.84 35.92 -11.15
N THR A 74 5.04 34.91 -11.53
CA THR A 74 3.99 35.08 -12.55
C THR A 74 2.59 35.31 -11.97
N GLY A 75 2.40 35.12 -10.67
CA GLY A 75 1.10 35.20 -10.01
C GLY A 75 0.15 34.04 -10.34
N LYS A 76 0.65 32.98 -10.99
CA LYS A 76 -0.16 31.80 -11.35
C LYS A 76 -0.29 30.86 -10.16
N GLY A 77 -1.51 30.46 -9.85
CA GLY A 77 -1.81 29.45 -8.84
C GLY A 77 -2.40 28.19 -9.46
N PHE A 78 -2.11 27.04 -8.86
CA PHE A 78 -2.65 25.76 -9.26
C PHE A 78 -3.07 24.95 -8.02
N VAL A 79 -4.26 24.36 -8.09
CA VAL A 79 -4.78 23.46 -7.05
C VAL A 79 -5.32 22.23 -7.71
N VAL A 80 -4.91 21.06 -7.25
CA VAL A 80 -5.49 19.79 -7.66
C VAL A 80 -5.79 18.93 -6.45
N LEU A 81 -6.95 18.31 -6.50
CA LEU A 81 -7.37 17.24 -5.60
C LEU A 81 -7.79 16.08 -6.47
N PHE A 82 -7.17 14.92 -6.26
CA PHE A 82 -7.60 13.71 -6.93
C PHE A 82 -7.76 12.58 -5.92
N ASN A 83 -8.79 11.78 -6.13
CA ASN A 83 -9.01 10.55 -5.39
C ASN A 83 -8.28 9.41 -6.11
N SER A 84 -7.19 8.91 -5.52
CA SER A 84 -6.55 7.69 -5.97
C SER A 84 -6.71 6.62 -4.90
N GLN A 85 -7.53 5.61 -5.19
CA GLN A 85 -7.67 4.45 -4.31
C GLN A 85 -6.71 3.35 -4.75
N GLY A 86 -6.08 2.68 -3.79
CA GLY A 86 -5.12 1.60 -4.05
C GLY A 86 -3.69 2.10 -4.18
N LEU A 87 -2.76 1.32 -3.60
CA LEU A 87 -1.31 1.55 -3.69
C LEU A 87 -0.87 1.60 -5.15
N ARG A 88 -1.53 0.83 -6.03
CA ARG A 88 -1.20 0.80 -7.46
C ARG A 88 -1.41 2.14 -8.16
N ARG A 89 -2.49 2.86 -7.86
CA ARG A 89 -2.75 4.17 -8.47
C ARG A 89 -2.02 5.28 -7.73
N GLN A 90 -1.99 5.23 -6.40
CA GLN A 90 -1.38 6.26 -5.57
C GLN A 90 0.14 6.33 -5.74
N LEU A 91 0.79 5.18 -5.95
CA LEU A 91 2.24 5.08 -6.17
C LEU A 91 2.58 4.82 -7.64
N ASN A 92 1.65 5.12 -8.56
CA ASN A 92 1.94 5.03 -9.99
C ASN A 92 2.82 6.20 -10.41
N MET A 93 4.12 5.96 -10.60
CA MET A 93 5.03 7.01 -11.05
C MET A 93 4.67 7.59 -12.41
N ASN A 94 4.01 6.84 -13.32
CA ASN A 94 3.52 7.42 -14.58
C ASN A 94 2.43 8.49 -14.35
N MET A 95 1.63 8.36 -13.30
CA MET A 95 0.65 9.37 -12.93
C MET A 95 1.33 10.59 -12.33
N ASN A 96 2.37 10.41 -11.51
CA ASN A 96 3.17 11.51 -10.99
C ASN A 96 3.91 12.26 -12.10
N ILE A 97 4.53 11.56 -13.05
CA ILE A 97 5.24 12.17 -14.19
C ILE A 97 4.28 12.99 -15.06
N LYS A 98 3.12 12.43 -15.41
CA LYS A 98 2.10 13.16 -16.19
C LYS A 98 1.50 14.32 -15.40
N GLY A 99 1.32 14.14 -14.09
CA GLY A 99 0.83 15.17 -13.19
C GLY A 99 1.81 16.34 -13.07
N GLU A 100 3.11 16.05 -12.93
CA GLU A 100 4.17 17.05 -12.86
C GLU A 100 4.27 17.86 -14.15
N ALA A 101 4.21 17.22 -15.32
CA ALA A 101 4.16 17.94 -16.60
C ALA A 101 2.96 18.90 -16.70
N PHE A 102 1.78 18.46 -16.22
CA PHE A 102 0.58 19.29 -16.20
C PHE A 102 0.67 20.45 -15.19
N ILE A 103 1.22 20.19 -14.00
CA ILE A 103 1.46 21.21 -12.96
C ILE A 103 2.44 22.26 -13.48
N ALA A 104 3.54 21.83 -14.11
CA ALA A 104 4.54 22.71 -14.67
C ALA A 104 3.94 23.61 -15.76
N GLU A 105 3.14 23.05 -16.67
CA GLU A 105 2.42 23.83 -17.68
C GLU A 105 1.48 24.87 -17.03
N ALA A 106 0.69 24.46 -16.04
CA ALA A 106 -0.24 25.35 -15.34
C ALA A 106 0.47 26.48 -14.59
N LEU A 107 1.63 26.20 -13.98
CA LEU A 107 2.44 27.18 -13.24
C LEU A 107 3.38 27.99 -14.16
N GLY A 108 3.48 27.64 -15.44
CA GLY A 108 4.36 28.31 -16.40
C GLY A 108 5.84 27.99 -16.17
N THR A 109 6.15 26.77 -15.76
CA THR A 109 7.52 26.28 -15.57
C THR A 109 7.85 25.15 -16.54
N GLU A 110 9.14 24.89 -16.72
CA GLU A 110 9.62 23.71 -17.43
C GLU A 110 9.34 22.44 -16.60
N SER A 111 8.94 21.37 -17.28
CA SER A 111 8.75 20.05 -16.66
C SER A 111 10.03 19.23 -16.73
N HIS A 112 10.34 18.54 -15.64
CA HIS A 112 11.48 17.64 -15.50
C HIS A 112 11.06 16.23 -15.94
N LYS A 113 10.97 16.03 -17.25
CA LYS A 113 10.38 14.82 -17.89
C LYS A 113 11.14 13.50 -17.64
N ASP A 114 12.23 13.49 -16.88
CA ASP A 114 13.20 12.41 -16.90
C ASP A 114 13.25 11.58 -15.59
N LEU A 115 12.08 11.30 -15.00
CA LEU A 115 12.00 10.29 -13.95
C LEU A 115 11.99 8.89 -14.59
N PRO A 116 12.94 8.00 -14.25
CA PRO A 116 12.99 6.66 -14.80
C PRO A 116 11.70 5.89 -14.47
N PRO A 117 11.20 5.04 -15.37
CA PRO A 117 10.04 4.20 -15.09
C PRO A 117 10.38 3.25 -13.94
N SER A 118 9.84 3.52 -12.76
CA SER A 118 9.93 2.59 -11.63
C SER A 118 8.78 1.58 -11.70
N ILE A 119 9.01 0.39 -11.17
CA ILE A 119 7.95 -0.60 -10.98
C ILE A 119 7.00 -0.03 -9.94
N ALA A 120 5.73 0.22 -10.31
CA ALA A 120 4.74 0.70 -9.37
C ALA A 120 4.60 -0.31 -8.22
N PHE A 121 4.55 0.17 -6.97
CA PHE A 121 4.35 -0.69 -5.79
C PHE A 121 3.14 -1.63 -5.92
N GLY A 122 2.09 -1.20 -6.61
CA GLY A 122 0.93 -2.06 -6.86
C GLY A 122 1.16 -3.19 -7.86
N ASP A 123 2.15 -3.09 -8.75
CA ASP A 123 2.55 -4.22 -9.60
C ASP A 123 3.27 -5.28 -8.75
N ILE A 124 4.07 -4.88 -7.75
CA ILE A 124 4.63 -5.80 -6.74
C ILE A 124 3.50 -6.55 -6.02
N THR A 125 2.44 -5.83 -5.62
CA THR A 125 1.28 -6.44 -4.95
C THR A 125 0.60 -7.50 -5.82
N LEU A 126 0.43 -7.23 -7.12
CA LEU A 126 -0.14 -8.19 -8.07
C LEU A 126 0.77 -9.41 -8.28
N TRP A 127 2.08 -9.21 -8.41
CA TRP A 127 3.04 -10.32 -8.49
C TRP A 127 3.04 -11.19 -7.24
N VAL A 128 2.86 -10.60 -6.05
CA VAL A 128 2.67 -11.36 -4.81
C VAL A 128 1.42 -12.23 -4.88
N GLN A 129 0.29 -11.74 -5.40
CA GLN A 129 -0.91 -12.58 -5.57
C GLN A 129 -0.66 -13.74 -6.52
N VAL A 130 -0.03 -13.47 -7.66
CA VAL A 130 0.31 -14.52 -8.63
C VAL A 130 1.19 -15.57 -7.97
N ALA A 131 2.19 -15.16 -7.19
CA ALA A 131 3.07 -16.06 -6.46
C ALA A 131 2.30 -16.89 -5.42
N LEU A 132 1.41 -16.27 -4.63
CA LEU A 132 0.57 -16.94 -3.64
C LEU A 132 -0.32 -18.00 -4.30
N ILE A 133 -1.04 -17.65 -5.38
CA ILE A 133 -1.86 -18.59 -6.15
C ILE A 133 -1.02 -19.77 -6.67
N VAL A 134 0.16 -19.49 -7.23
CA VAL A 134 1.07 -20.54 -7.72
C VAL A 134 1.53 -21.44 -6.57
N ILE A 135 1.89 -20.88 -5.40
CA ILE A 135 2.26 -21.65 -4.20
C ILE A 135 1.09 -22.53 -3.74
N LEU A 136 -0.13 -22.00 -3.70
CA LEU A 136 -1.32 -22.77 -3.36
C LEU A 136 -1.52 -23.94 -4.33
N LEU A 137 -1.44 -23.69 -5.63
CA LEU A 137 -1.60 -24.73 -6.66
C LEU A 137 -0.51 -25.81 -6.54
N ILE A 138 0.74 -25.42 -6.31
CA ILE A 138 1.85 -26.36 -6.05
C ILE A 138 1.56 -27.19 -4.80
N ALA A 139 1.13 -26.56 -3.70
CA ALA A 139 0.83 -27.24 -2.45
C ALA A 139 -0.35 -28.22 -2.59
N ILE A 140 -1.40 -27.85 -3.33
CA ILE A 140 -2.52 -28.74 -3.68
C ILE A 140 -1.99 -29.93 -4.52
N ALA A 141 -1.23 -29.67 -5.58
CA ALA A 141 -0.70 -30.70 -6.47
C ALA A 141 0.22 -31.69 -5.72
N LEU A 142 1.10 -31.19 -4.85
CA LEU A 142 1.95 -32.03 -3.99
C LEU A 142 1.11 -32.83 -2.99
N THR A 143 0.07 -32.23 -2.43
CA THR A 143 -0.82 -32.94 -1.49
C THR A 143 -1.61 -34.04 -2.18
N LEU A 144 -2.14 -33.80 -3.38
CA LEU A 144 -2.82 -34.81 -4.20
C LEU A 144 -1.84 -35.91 -4.68
N ARG A 145 -0.64 -35.54 -5.14
CA ARG A 145 0.40 -36.51 -5.51
C ARG A 145 0.78 -37.41 -4.33
N THR A 146 0.90 -36.84 -3.14
CA THR A 146 1.20 -37.63 -1.93
C THR A 146 -0.01 -38.40 -1.41
N TRP A 147 -1.25 -38.01 -1.71
CA TRP A 147 -2.45 -38.83 -1.46
C TRP A 147 -2.41 -40.13 -2.24
N VAL A 148 -1.99 -40.07 -3.49
CA VAL A 148 -1.97 -41.24 -4.39
C VAL A 148 -0.76 -42.15 -4.10
N ARG A 149 0.39 -41.59 -3.71
CA ARG A 149 1.68 -42.32 -3.71
C ARG A 149 2.26 -42.69 -2.35
N ARG A 150 1.68 -42.28 -1.21
CA ARG A 150 2.26 -42.58 0.12
C ARG A 150 1.42 -43.58 0.94
N PRO A 151 2.08 -44.42 1.76
CA PRO A 151 1.39 -45.31 2.69
C PRO A 151 0.54 -44.54 3.71
N ALA A 152 -0.40 -45.25 4.33
CA ALA A 152 -1.36 -44.71 5.29
C ALA A 152 -0.72 -43.77 6.33
N PRO A 153 -1.33 -42.62 6.65
CA PRO A 153 -0.88 -41.81 7.78
C PRO A 153 -0.92 -42.64 9.08
N SER A 154 -0.09 -42.28 10.05
CA SER A 154 0.18 -43.09 11.25
C SER A 154 -1.09 -43.59 11.95
N ARG A 155 -1.12 -44.88 12.29
CA ARG A 155 -2.29 -45.59 12.87
C ARG A 155 -2.73 -45.13 14.27
N THR A 156 -1.92 -44.35 14.99
CA THR A 156 -2.25 -43.97 16.38
C THR A 156 -3.23 -42.79 16.43
N GLN A 157 -4.36 -42.99 17.11
CA GLN A 157 -5.44 -42.02 17.21
C GLN A 157 -4.95 -40.64 17.69
N ARG A 158 -4.02 -40.66 18.65
CA ARG A 158 -3.36 -39.49 19.23
C ARG A 158 -2.58 -38.68 18.19
N ARG A 159 -1.85 -39.33 17.29
CA ARG A 159 -0.98 -38.63 16.32
C ARG A 159 -1.79 -37.98 15.20
N THR A 160 -2.89 -38.61 14.75
CA THR A 160 -3.84 -37.97 13.82
C THR A 160 -4.47 -36.72 14.44
N ILE A 161 -4.92 -36.79 15.69
CA ILE A 161 -5.56 -35.67 16.39
C ILE A 161 -4.56 -34.52 16.53
N ILE A 162 -3.31 -34.82 16.93
CA ILE A 162 -2.24 -33.81 17.00
C ILE A 162 -2.01 -33.17 15.64
N THR A 163 -1.91 -33.93 14.55
CA THR A 163 -1.69 -33.36 13.22
C THR A 163 -2.84 -32.48 12.75
N ILE A 164 -4.10 -32.88 12.99
CA ILE A 164 -5.29 -32.07 12.66
C ILE A 164 -5.30 -30.79 13.52
N ALA A 165 -5.12 -30.93 14.83
CA ALA A 165 -5.12 -29.80 15.75
C ALA A 165 -4.00 -28.82 15.42
N SER A 166 -2.78 -29.29 15.16
CA SER A 166 -1.65 -28.44 14.75
C SER A 166 -1.92 -27.73 13.42
N ALA A 167 -2.49 -28.42 12.42
CA ALA A 167 -2.82 -27.79 11.15
C ALA A 167 -3.89 -26.71 11.29
N LEU A 168 -4.93 -26.97 12.10
CA LEU A 168 -6.00 -26.00 12.36
C LEU A 168 -5.51 -24.82 13.21
N ILE A 169 -4.72 -25.07 14.26
CA ILE A 169 -4.13 -24.01 15.09
C ILE A 169 -3.17 -23.15 14.27
N LEU A 170 -2.37 -23.74 13.39
CA LEU A 170 -1.51 -22.97 12.49
C LEU A 170 -2.36 -22.18 11.49
N GLY A 171 -3.31 -22.79 10.78
CA GLY A 171 -4.12 -22.05 9.80
C GLY A 171 -4.98 -20.94 10.42
N LEU A 172 -5.83 -21.30 11.39
CA LEU A 172 -6.76 -20.36 12.03
C LEU A 172 -6.05 -19.42 13.01
N GLY A 173 -5.06 -19.90 13.74
CA GLY A 173 -4.29 -19.08 14.68
C GLY A 173 -3.41 -18.08 13.96
N THR A 174 -2.77 -18.45 12.85
CA THR A 174 -2.04 -17.47 12.00
C THR A 174 -3.02 -16.46 11.40
N THR A 175 -4.19 -16.90 10.92
CA THR A 175 -5.22 -15.97 10.42
C THR A 175 -5.67 -14.98 11.50
N ALA A 176 -5.96 -15.45 12.72
CA ALA A 176 -6.37 -14.61 13.84
C ALA A 176 -5.25 -13.66 14.30
N ALA A 177 -4.01 -14.16 14.39
CA ALA A 177 -2.84 -13.35 14.76
C ALA A 177 -2.61 -12.23 13.75
N ILE A 178 -2.80 -12.48 12.45
CA ILE A 178 -2.66 -11.45 11.43
C ILE A 178 -3.86 -10.47 11.46
N MET A 179 -5.09 -10.98 11.67
CA MET A 179 -6.30 -10.16 11.82
C MET A 179 -6.19 -9.12 12.94
N ILE A 180 -5.45 -9.43 14.00
CA ILE A 180 -5.22 -8.55 15.14
C ILE A 180 -3.93 -7.73 14.97
N GLY A 181 -2.86 -8.39 14.52
CA GLY A 181 -1.51 -7.81 14.48
C GLY A 181 -1.31 -6.77 13.39
N VAL A 182 -1.94 -6.91 12.22
CA VAL A 182 -1.77 -5.96 11.12
C VAL A 182 -2.34 -4.59 11.46
N PRO A 183 -3.62 -4.45 11.89
CA PRO A 183 -4.16 -3.18 12.39
C PRO A 183 -3.27 -2.50 13.43
N ALA A 184 -2.74 -3.26 14.38
CA ALA A 184 -1.85 -2.74 15.42
C ALA A 184 -0.51 -2.25 14.87
N ALA A 185 0.10 -2.97 13.93
CA ALA A 185 1.41 -2.66 13.37
C ALA A 185 1.42 -1.40 12.48
N ILE A 186 0.28 -1.05 11.87
CA ILE A 186 0.13 0.11 10.98
C ILE A 186 -0.47 1.34 11.69
N GLY A 187 -0.32 1.43 13.01
CA GLY A 187 -0.76 2.60 13.78
C GLY A 187 -2.23 2.57 14.19
N GLY A 188 -2.84 1.40 14.30
CA GLY A 188 -4.20 1.23 14.84
C GLY A 188 -5.33 1.42 13.84
N MET A 189 -5.05 1.44 12.53
CA MET A 189 -6.08 1.52 11.49
C MET A 189 -7.01 0.30 11.54
N THR A 190 -8.31 0.54 11.42
CA THR A 190 -9.33 -0.49 11.29
C THR A 190 -9.22 -1.21 9.93
N TRP A 191 -9.74 -2.44 9.84
CA TRP A 191 -9.83 -3.18 8.58
C TRP A 191 -10.61 -2.43 7.47
N LYS A 192 -11.59 -1.61 7.87
CA LYS A 192 -12.36 -0.78 6.93
C LYS A 192 -11.50 0.34 6.34
N GLU A 193 -10.68 0.98 7.17
CA GLU A 193 -9.73 2.01 6.72
C GLU A 193 -8.66 1.40 5.82
N LEU A 194 -8.14 0.21 6.18
CA LEU A 194 -7.22 -0.57 5.36
C LEU A 194 -7.78 -0.93 3.98
N LEU A 195 -9.04 -1.38 3.92
CA LEU A 195 -9.69 -1.76 2.68
C LEU A 195 -9.86 -0.55 1.74
N ILE A 196 -10.16 0.62 2.29
CA ILE A 196 -10.33 1.86 1.52
C ILE A 196 -8.96 2.42 1.10
N SER A 197 -7.97 2.33 1.98
CA SER A 197 -6.64 2.91 1.78
C SER A 197 -5.77 2.08 0.84
N THR A 198 -5.75 0.78 1.07
CA THR A 198 -4.85 -0.17 0.44
C THR A 198 -5.63 -1.45 0.07
N PRO A 199 -6.67 -1.34 -0.80
CA PRO A 199 -7.46 -2.49 -1.23
C PRO A 199 -6.59 -3.63 -1.78
N ASP A 200 -5.50 -3.30 -2.48
CA ASP A 200 -4.56 -4.27 -3.04
C ASP A 200 -3.85 -5.09 -1.94
N LEU A 201 -3.34 -4.42 -0.89
CA LEU A 201 -2.68 -5.07 0.24
C LEU A 201 -3.67 -5.89 1.07
N THR A 202 -4.87 -5.34 1.28
CA THR A 202 -5.96 -6.01 1.98
C THR A 202 -6.37 -7.29 1.25
N LEU A 203 -6.42 -7.27 -0.08
CA LEU A 203 -6.72 -8.44 -0.90
C LEU A 203 -5.61 -9.52 -0.79
N ASN A 204 -4.34 -9.14 -0.82
CA ASN A 204 -3.22 -10.08 -0.62
C ASN A 204 -3.29 -10.76 0.75
N PHE A 205 -3.66 -10.00 1.76
CA PHE A 205 -3.84 -10.53 3.11
C PHE A 205 -4.95 -11.58 3.15
N TRP A 206 -6.14 -11.27 2.61
CA TRP A 206 -7.25 -12.23 2.57
C TRP A 206 -6.93 -13.47 1.72
N ALA A 207 -6.19 -13.30 0.62
CA ALA A 207 -5.71 -14.42 -0.17
C ALA A 207 -4.82 -15.35 0.66
N LEU A 208 -3.82 -14.82 1.37
CA LEU A 208 -2.94 -15.63 2.23
C LEU A 208 -3.70 -16.34 3.36
N ALA A 209 -4.66 -15.65 4.00
CA ALA A 209 -5.52 -16.25 5.03
C ALA A 209 -6.39 -17.39 4.47
N ALA A 210 -6.94 -17.21 3.26
CA ALA A 210 -7.70 -18.24 2.57
C ALA A 210 -6.81 -19.44 2.23
N GLU A 211 -5.61 -19.21 1.69
CA GLU A 211 -4.66 -20.26 1.32
C GLU A 211 -4.24 -21.12 2.51
N THR A 212 -3.84 -20.49 3.61
CA THR A 212 -3.44 -21.20 4.83
C THR A 212 -4.60 -22.03 5.40
N THR A 213 -5.82 -21.49 5.37
CA THR A 213 -7.04 -22.21 5.78
C THR A 213 -7.35 -23.39 4.86
N ILE A 214 -7.31 -23.20 3.54
CA ILE A 214 -7.54 -24.26 2.54
C ILE A 214 -6.52 -25.39 2.74
N LEU A 215 -5.24 -25.08 2.94
CA LEU A 215 -4.21 -26.08 3.19
C LEU A 215 -4.46 -26.86 4.48
N ALA A 216 -4.82 -26.18 5.57
CA ALA A 216 -5.18 -26.83 6.83
C ALA A 216 -6.39 -27.78 6.66
N LEU A 217 -7.41 -27.36 5.91
CA LEU A 217 -8.58 -28.17 5.60
C LEU A 217 -8.24 -29.39 4.74
N ILE A 218 -7.40 -29.24 3.71
CA ILE A 218 -6.96 -30.36 2.86
C ILE A 218 -6.18 -31.39 3.69
N ILE A 219 -5.26 -30.94 4.55
CA ILE A 219 -4.51 -31.83 5.46
C ILE A 219 -5.47 -32.56 6.41
N THR A 220 -6.48 -31.86 6.93
CA THR A 220 -7.48 -32.43 7.84
C THR A 220 -8.37 -33.45 7.12
N ALA A 221 -8.91 -33.11 5.96
CA ALA A 221 -9.73 -33.99 5.13
C ALA A 221 -8.99 -35.27 4.74
N ARG A 222 -7.69 -35.17 4.43
CA ARG A 222 -6.81 -36.33 4.19
C ARG A 222 -6.83 -37.29 5.37
N GLN A 223 -6.60 -36.78 6.58
CA GLN A 223 -6.50 -37.58 7.79
C GLN A 223 -7.85 -38.27 8.10
N LEU A 224 -8.96 -37.58 7.89
CA LEU A 224 -10.32 -38.11 8.04
C LEU A 224 -10.66 -39.20 7.01
N ALA A 225 -10.35 -38.97 5.73
CA ALA A 225 -10.67 -39.92 4.66
C ALA A 225 -9.94 -41.26 4.83
N TRP A 226 -8.67 -41.24 5.25
CA TRP A 226 -7.91 -42.45 5.55
C TRP A 226 -8.48 -43.22 6.74
N ARG A 227 -8.91 -42.52 7.80
CA ARG A 227 -9.56 -43.17 8.95
C ARG A 227 -10.84 -43.91 8.57
N ARG A 228 -11.70 -43.29 7.74
CA ARG A 228 -12.93 -43.92 7.27
C ARG A 228 -12.63 -45.20 6.48
N LYS A 229 -11.64 -45.17 5.57
CA LYS A 229 -11.22 -46.36 4.81
C LYS A 229 -10.66 -47.47 5.71
N THR A 230 -9.87 -47.15 6.74
CA THR A 230 -9.37 -48.16 7.67
C THR A 230 -10.45 -48.77 8.55
N ALA A 231 -11.42 -47.97 9.01
CA ALA A 231 -12.52 -48.47 9.84
C ALA A 231 -13.48 -49.39 9.05
N ALA A 232 -13.71 -49.09 7.77
CA ALA A 232 -14.52 -49.91 6.87
C ALA A 232 -13.84 -51.21 6.42
N ALA A 233 -12.52 -51.32 6.56
CA ALA A 233 -11.76 -52.52 6.20
C ALA A 233 -11.52 -53.48 7.39
N SER A 234 -11.91 -53.09 8.60
CA SER A 234 -11.71 -53.85 9.85
C SER A 234 -13.00 -54.38 10.49
N GLY A 235 -14.15 -54.17 9.84
CA GLY A 235 -15.44 -54.77 10.19
C GLY A 235 -15.88 -55.72 9.09
#